data_AF-A0A1M4JAG7-F1
#
_entry.id   AF-A0A1M4JAG7-F1
#
_cell.length_a   1.000
_cell.length_b   1.000
_cell.length_c   1.000
_cell.angle_alpha   90.00
_cell.angle_beta   90.00
_cell.angle_gamma   90.00
#
_symmetry.space_group_name_H-M   'P 1'
#
loop_
_entity.id
_entity.type
_entity.pdbx_description
1 polymer ?
#
loop_
_entity_poly.entity_id
_entity_poly.type
_entity_poly.pdbx_seq_one_letter_code
_entity_poly.pdbx_strand_id
1 'polypeptide(L)'
;MNQRMWGLLLLMAAALGWSGSAKAWQSCQDVVVGMYANNQPVLQSQCEWLAGAVALDPASRAIGSVWNYSDADQAKAAAQRDCGPSCLVVSFYDDYFYLAASDDDAIGYAATADEAVRQCVLARPGARCDVVVSAGSGGRAVYWPFNALGYNGKQQKAYATAGGARRRDARQAVLQLCGGEPDCFAYVHQLAHAAMALGADGELYASEGNSAGQARRAAKKYCAAEQGGKAKCEIVAETGKAAH
;
A
#
# COMPACT_ATOMS: atom_id res chain seq x y z
N MET A 1 16.02 17.03 10.68
CA MET A 1 14.55 16.84 10.68
C MET A 1 14.04 17.09 9.27
N ASN A 2 13.91 16.04 8.44
CA ASN A 2 13.20 16.07 7.16
C ASN A 2 13.00 14.62 6.72
N GLN A 3 12.10 13.93 7.43
CA GLN A 3 11.44 12.73 6.93
C GLN A 3 9.96 13.08 6.85
N ARG A 4 9.26 12.49 5.88
CA ARG A 4 7.78 12.50 5.68
C ARG A 4 7.31 13.51 4.64
N MET A 5 7.26 13.05 3.38
CA MET A 5 6.20 13.41 2.42
C MET A 5 6.27 12.52 1.16
N TRP A 6 6.43 11.21 1.32
CA TRP A 6 6.42 10.24 0.21
C TRP A 6 5.19 9.31 0.22
N GLY A 7 4.14 9.63 0.99
CA GLY A 7 2.90 8.85 1.07
C GLY A 7 1.80 9.22 0.06
N LEU A 8 1.99 10.27 -0.74
CA LEU A 8 0.91 10.93 -1.50
C LEU A 8 0.51 10.28 -2.84
N LEU A 9 1.09 9.14 -3.24
CA LEU A 9 0.90 8.62 -4.62
C LEU A 9 0.10 7.32 -4.74
N LEU A 10 -0.40 6.73 -3.65
CA LEU A 10 -1.24 5.53 -3.68
C LEU A 10 -2.69 5.77 -4.14
N LEU A 11 -3.15 7.03 -4.21
CA LEU A 11 -4.58 7.36 -4.36
C LEU A 11 -5.17 7.24 -5.78
N MET A 12 -4.39 7.01 -6.84
CA MET A 12 -4.93 7.03 -8.22
C MET A 12 -4.94 5.69 -8.98
N ALA A 13 -4.31 4.63 -8.46
CA ALA A 13 -4.28 3.34 -9.16
C ALA A 13 -5.48 2.42 -8.84
N ALA A 14 -6.34 2.77 -7.88
CA ALA A 14 -7.47 1.95 -7.46
C ALA A 14 -8.67 1.97 -8.43
N ALA A 15 -8.70 2.84 -9.45
CA ALA A 15 -9.91 3.11 -10.23
C ALA A 15 -10.14 2.20 -11.45
N LEU A 16 -9.22 1.30 -11.83
CA LEU A 16 -9.29 0.57 -13.12
C LEU A 16 -9.40 -0.96 -13.02
N GLY A 17 -9.41 -1.54 -11.81
CA GLY A 17 -9.51 -3.00 -11.61
C GLY A 17 -10.83 -3.49 -11.02
N TRP A 18 -11.81 -2.62 -10.83
CA TRP A 18 -13.03 -2.90 -10.08
C TRP A 18 -14.18 -3.37 -10.97
N SER A 19 -14.11 -4.61 -11.46
CA SER A 19 -15.28 -5.31 -12.02
C SER A 19 -15.81 -6.33 -11.01
N GLY A 20 -16.50 -5.83 -9.97
CA GLY A 20 -17.13 -6.64 -8.93
C GLY A 20 -17.66 -5.76 -7.81
N SER A 21 -18.86 -5.19 -8.00
CA SER A 21 -19.39 -4.09 -7.20
C SER A 21 -19.84 -4.50 -5.79
N ALA A 22 -18.91 -4.64 -4.84
CA ALA A 22 -19.25 -4.58 -3.43
C ALA A 22 -19.38 -3.12 -2.99
N LYS A 23 -20.49 -2.48 -3.35
CA LYS A 23 -20.81 -1.10 -2.95
C LYS A 23 -21.12 -1.05 -1.47
N ALA A 24 -20.32 -0.35 -0.67
CA ALA A 24 -20.69 0.02 0.70
C ALA A 24 -22.04 0.73 0.68
N TRP A 25 -22.94 0.33 1.56
CA TRP A 25 -24.29 0.88 1.71
C TRP A 25 -24.41 1.61 3.03
N GLN A 26 -25.25 2.64 3.04
CA GLN A 26 -25.68 3.28 4.26
C GLN A 26 -27.10 2.84 4.60
N SER A 27 -27.36 2.61 5.88
CA SER A 27 -28.71 2.54 6.40
C SER A 27 -29.13 3.93 6.80
N CYS A 28 -30.23 4.44 6.22
CA CYS A 28 -30.76 5.76 6.53
C CYS A 28 -32.06 5.63 7.30
N GLN A 29 -32.21 6.42 8.36
CA GLN A 29 -33.44 6.55 9.13
C GLN A 29 -33.80 8.01 9.29
N ASP A 30 -35.08 8.32 9.12
CA ASP A 30 -35.60 9.65 9.38
C ASP A 30 -35.86 9.80 10.88
N VAL A 31 -35.12 10.70 11.52
CA VAL A 31 -35.27 10.99 12.95
C VAL A 31 -35.92 12.36 13.15
N VAL A 32 -36.75 12.46 14.19
CA VAL A 32 -37.39 13.74 14.55
C VAL A 32 -36.35 14.63 15.21
N VAL A 33 -36.01 15.75 14.56
CA VAL A 33 -35.05 16.75 15.07
C VAL A 33 -35.72 18.01 15.62
N GLY A 34 -37.03 18.11 15.49
CA GLY A 34 -37.82 19.20 16.03
C GLY A 34 -39.31 19.06 15.74
N MET A 35 -40.09 20.06 16.17
CA MET A 35 -41.51 20.19 15.86
C MET A 35 -41.81 21.62 15.43
N TYR A 36 -42.62 21.78 14.39
CA TYR A 36 -43.21 23.06 14.02
C TYR A 36 -44.28 23.48 15.03
N ALA A 37 -44.64 24.77 15.05
CA ALA A 37 -45.66 25.32 15.94
C ALA A 37 -47.07 24.72 15.74
N ASN A 38 -47.31 24.04 14.62
CA ASN A 38 -48.54 23.30 14.31
C ASN A 38 -48.47 21.80 14.68
N ASN A 39 -47.51 21.41 15.53
CA ASN A 39 -47.24 20.03 15.95
C ASN A 39 -46.83 19.06 14.82
N GLN A 40 -46.37 19.55 13.67
CA GLN A 40 -45.78 18.67 12.66
C GLN A 40 -44.30 18.38 12.97
N PRO A 41 -43.84 17.12 12.90
CA PRO A 41 -42.44 16.79 13.15
C PRO A 41 -41.54 17.29 12.01
N VAL A 42 -40.38 17.83 12.37
CA VAL A 42 -39.26 18.07 11.45
C VAL A 42 -38.42 16.81 11.43
N LEU A 43 -38.38 16.13 10.28
CA LEU A 43 -37.57 14.94 10.09
C LEU A 43 -36.23 15.30 9.44
N GLN A 44 -35.15 14.68 9.91
CA GLN A 44 -33.86 14.69 9.25
C GLN A 44 -33.44 13.25 8.97
N SER A 45 -33.03 12.98 7.73
CA SER A 45 -32.45 11.69 7.38
C SER A 45 -31.04 11.60 7.95
N GLN A 46 -30.80 10.60 8.79
CA GLN A 46 -29.47 10.25 9.30
C GLN A 46 -29.07 8.90 8.71
N CYS A 47 -27.90 8.87 8.08
CA CYS A 47 -27.37 7.71 7.39
C CYS A 47 -26.09 7.23 8.07
N GLU A 48 -26.00 5.94 8.33
CA GLU A 48 -24.82 5.28 8.88
C GLU A 48 -24.34 4.20 7.90
N TRP A 49 -23.03 4.08 7.71
CA TRP A 49 -22.47 2.99 6.92
C TRP A 49 -22.81 1.64 7.55
N LEU A 50 -23.15 0.67 6.72
CA LEU A 50 -23.19 -0.73 7.14
C LEU A 50 -21.76 -1.24 7.37
N ALA A 51 -21.61 -2.24 8.23
CA ALA A 51 -20.32 -2.82 8.57
C ALA A 51 -19.69 -3.51 7.35
N GLY A 52 -18.43 -3.15 7.09
CA GLY A 52 -17.48 -3.92 6.31
C GLY A 52 -16.49 -4.64 7.23
N ALA A 53 -15.76 -5.61 6.70
CA ALA A 53 -14.62 -6.20 7.38
C ALA A 53 -13.54 -6.66 6.41
N VAL A 54 -12.29 -6.58 6.84
CA VAL A 54 -11.12 -7.09 6.13
C VAL A 54 -10.35 -8.03 7.04
N ALA A 55 -9.89 -9.13 6.46
CA ALA A 55 -9.06 -10.13 7.09
C ALA A 55 -7.73 -10.26 6.33
N LEU A 56 -6.62 -10.40 7.06
CA LEU A 56 -5.29 -10.62 6.50
C LEU A 56 -4.57 -11.71 7.31
N ASP A 57 -4.10 -12.76 6.64
CA ASP A 57 -3.14 -13.71 7.21
C ASP A 57 -1.74 -13.09 7.21
N PRO A 58 -1.10 -12.87 8.37
CA PRO A 58 0.24 -12.27 8.42
C PRO A 58 1.33 -13.16 7.81
N ALA A 59 1.12 -14.48 7.76
CA ALA A 59 2.07 -15.44 7.21
C ALA A 59 1.87 -15.65 5.72
N SER A 60 0.66 -16.06 5.31
CA SER A 60 0.37 -16.39 3.91
C SER A 60 0.02 -15.17 3.05
N ARG A 61 -0.31 -14.03 3.69
CA ARG A 61 -0.86 -12.83 3.05
C ARG A 61 -2.17 -13.09 2.28
N ALA A 62 -2.86 -14.18 2.59
CA ALA A 62 -4.25 -14.38 2.17
C ALA A 62 -5.12 -13.25 2.72
N ILE A 63 -6.10 -12.83 1.91
CA ILE A 63 -7.01 -11.74 2.26
C ILE A 63 -8.47 -12.18 2.15
N GLY A 64 -9.29 -11.72 3.09
CA GLY A 64 -10.75 -11.80 3.02
C GLY A 64 -11.33 -10.40 3.17
N SER A 65 -12.44 -10.11 2.49
CA SER A 65 -13.08 -8.80 2.64
C SER A 65 -14.56 -8.87 2.31
N VAL A 66 -15.38 -8.24 3.13
CA VAL A 66 -16.83 -8.19 2.96
C VAL A 66 -17.38 -6.81 3.25
N TRP A 67 -18.60 -6.57 2.78
CA TRP A 67 -19.30 -5.29 2.87
C TRP A 67 -20.78 -5.51 3.18
N ASN A 68 -21.45 -4.47 3.67
CA ASN A 68 -22.91 -4.36 3.83
C ASN A 68 -23.54 -5.31 4.86
N TYR A 69 -22.85 -5.54 5.96
CA TYR A 69 -23.43 -6.26 7.09
C TYR A 69 -24.07 -5.26 8.06
N SER A 70 -25.24 -5.59 8.59
CA SER A 70 -25.87 -4.79 9.64
C SER A 70 -25.11 -4.85 10.98
N ASP A 71 -24.21 -5.82 11.12
CA ASP A 71 -23.51 -6.15 12.36
C ASP A 71 -22.02 -6.40 12.10
N ALA A 72 -21.16 -5.83 12.96
CA ALA A 72 -19.71 -5.89 12.81
C ALA A 72 -19.15 -7.31 13.01
N ASP A 73 -19.74 -8.09 13.92
CA ASP A 73 -19.26 -9.44 14.23
C ASP A 73 -19.66 -10.43 13.13
N GLN A 74 -20.82 -10.24 12.51
CA GLN A 74 -21.18 -10.95 11.28
C GLN A 74 -20.21 -10.63 10.14
N ALA A 75 -19.85 -9.35 9.97
CA ALA A 75 -18.87 -8.93 8.97
C ALA A 75 -17.51 -9.60 9.22
N LYS A 76 -17.01 -9.56 10.46
CA LYS A 76 -15.74 -10.22 10.84
C LYS A 76 -15.78 -11.72 10.56
N ALA A 77 -16.83 -12.41 11.00
CA ALA A 77 -16.96 -13.85 10.78
C ALA A 77 -16.96 -14.20 9.29
N ALA A 78 -17.59 -13.37 8.45
CA ALA A 78 -17.59 -13.57 7.01
C ALA A 78 -16.21 -13.30 6.36
N ALA A 79 -15.54 -12.19 6.71
CA ALA A 79 -14.18 -11.92 6.24
C ALA A 79 -13.19 -13.01 6.69
N GLN A 80 -13.34 -13.54 7.91
CA GLN A 80 -12.51 -14.62 8.42
C GLN A 80 -12.69 -15.92 7.63
N ARG A 81 -13.94 -16.29 7.28
CA ARG A 81 -14.21 -17.49 6.47
C ARG A 81 -13.51 -17.45 5.12
N ASP A 82 -13.48 -16.28 4.49
CA ASP A 82 -12.82 -16.09 3.19
C ASP A 82 -11.30 -16.12 3.27
N CYS A 83 -10.74 -15.73 4.42
CA CYS A 83 -9.30 -15.62 4.62
C CYS A 83 -8.65 -16.89 5.19
N GLY A 84 -9.34 -17.57 6.12
CA GLY A 84 -8.83 -18.72 6.86
C GLY A 84 -8.71 -18.47 8.38
N PRO A 85 -8.39 -19.52 9.17
CA PRO A 85 -8.46 -19.47 10.62
C PRO A 85 -7.38 -18.60 11.29
N SER A 86 -6.26 -18.36 10.60
CA SER A 86 -5.08 -17.65 11.15
C SER A 86 -5.08 -16.15 10.88
N CYS A 87 -6.16 -15.61 10.31
CA CYS A 87 -6.21 -14.21 9.89
C CYS A 87 -6.50 -13.25 11.03
N LEU A 88 -5.83 -12.11 11.02
CA LEU A 88 -6.27 -10.93 11.76
C LEU A 88 -7.49 -10.35 11.04
N VAL A 89 -8.55 -10.04 11.77
CA VAL A 89 -9.81 -9.55 11.19
C VAL A 89 -10.22 -8.24 11.85
N VAL A 90 -10.57 -7.25 11.03
CA VAL A 90 -11.00 -5.93 11.49
C VAL A 90 -12.27 -5.53 10.76
N SER A 91 -13.29 -5.11 11.52
CA SER A 91 -14.50 -4.49 10.99
C SER A 91 -14.38 -2.97 10.96
N PHE A 92 -15.13 -2.33 10.08
CA PHE A 92 -15.16 -0.88 9.92
C PHE A 92 -16.53 -0.41 9.37
N TYR A 93 -16.81 0.87 9.53
CA TYR A 93 -18.06 1.53 9.13
C TYR A 93 -17.75 2.71 8.20
N ASP A 94 -17.00 2.43 7.14
CA ASP A 94 -16.48 3.44 6.22
C ASP A 94 -16.43 2.88 4.80
N ASP A 95 -16.35 3.73 3.78
CA ASP A 95 -16.31 3.32 2.38
C ASP A 95 -14.90 2.94 1.89
N TYR A 96 -13.86 3.26 2.66
CA TYR A 96 -12.48 2.83 2.47
C TYR A 96 -11.85 2.29 3.75
N PHE A 97 -10.92 1.35 3.58
CA PHE A 97 -10.15 0.78 4.67
C PHE A 97 -8.75 0.36 4.19
N TYR A 98 -7.75 0.63 5.01
CA TYR A 98 -6.37 0.33 4.73
C TYR A 98 -5.74 -0.48 5.86
N LEU A 99 -4.90 -1.45 5.50
CA LEU A 99 -3.97 -2.12 6.43
C LEU A 99 -2.55 -1.77 6.04
N ALA A 100 -1.77 -1.34 7.04
CA ALA A 100 -0.33 -1.28 6.95
C ALA A 100 0.28 -2.43 7.75
N ALA A 101 1.35 -3.01 7.21
CA ALA A 101 2.09 -4.08 7.84
C ALA A 101 3.59 -3.79 7.81
N SER A 102 4.28 -4.27 8.84
CA SER A 102 5.75 -4.35 8.84
C SER A 102 6.22 -5.75 8.46
N ASP A 103 7.53 -5.88 8.19
CA ASP A 103 8.16 -7.19 8.00
C ASP A 103 7.99 -8.07 9.25
N ASP A 104 8.01 -7.49 10.45
CA ASP A 104 7.85 -8.21 11.72
C ASP A 104 6.39 -8.34 12.17
N ASP A 105 5.46 -8.29 11.22
CA ASP A 105 4.03 -8.54 11.40
C ASP A 105 3.31 -7.61 12.41
N ALA A 106 3.89 -6.44 12.73
CA ALA A 106 3.12 -5.34 13.31
C ALA A 106 2.10 -4.84 12.28
N ILE A 107 0.84 -4.66 12.70
CA ILE A 107 -0.27 -4.25 11.84
C ILE A 107 -0.90 -2.97 12.38
N GLY A 108 -1.22 -2.05 11.48
CA GLY A 108 -2.06 -0.89 11.75
C GLY A 108 -3.17 -0.80 10.71
N TYR A 109 -4.28 -0.19 11.09
CA TYR A 109 -5.44 -0.07 10.21
C TYR A 109 -6.18 1.24 10.42
N ALA A 110 -6.76 1.76 9.36
CA ALA A 110 -7.57 2.98 9.39
C ALA A 110 -8.34 3.20 8.08
N ALA A 111 -9.21 4.20 8.07
CA ALA A 111 -9.87 4.72 6.88
C ALA A 111 -8.90 5.41 5.89
N THR A 112 -7.69 5.78 6.32
CA THR A 112 -6.66 6.39 5.47
C THR A 112 -5.33 5.64 5.55
N ALA A 113 -4.59 5.66 4.44
CA ALA A 113 -3.27 5.02 4.32
C ALA A 113 -2.27 5.55 5.38
N ASP A 114 -2.17 6.86 5.54
CA ASP A 114 -1.22 7.49 6.47
C ASP A 114 -1.54 7.13 7.93
N GLU A 115 -2.81 7.08 8.29
CA GLU A 115 -3.22 6.70 9.63
C GLU A 115 -2.97 5.21 9.89
N ALA A 116 -3.22 4.33 8.91
CA ALA A 116 -2.90 2.91 9.03
C ALA A 116 -1.39 2.69 9.27
N VAL A 117 -0.54 3.40 8.52
CA VAL A 117 0.93 3.38 8.73
C VAL A 117 1.29 3.91 10.11
N ARG A 118 0.69 5.01 10.55
CA ARG A 118 0.93 5.58 11.89
C ARG A 118 0.58 4.57 12.98
N GLN A 119 -0.58 3.92 12.90
CA GLN A 119 -1.00 2.88 13.84
C GLN A 119 -0.02 1.70 13.86
N CYS A 120 0.46 1.27 12.70
CA CYS A 120 1.44 0.18 12.60
C CYS A 120 2.76 0.54 13.31
N VAL A 121 3.26 1.77 13.12
CA VAL A 121 4.47 2.26 13.79
C VAL A 121 4.25 2.43 15.30
N LEU A 122 3.05 2.80 15.74
CA LEU A 122 2.71 2.87 17.16
C LEU A 122 2.67 1.48 17.81
N ALA A 123 2.17 0.48 17.09
CA ALA A 123 2.17 -0.91 17.55
C ALA A 123 3.60 -1.47 17.70
N ARG A 124 4.55 -0.98 16.90
CA ARG A 124 5.98 -1.34 17.01
C ARG A 124 6.89 -0.16 16.64
N PRO A 125 7.32 0.64 17.64
CA PRO A 125 8.20 1.77 17.40
C PRO A 125 9.49 1.37 16.67
N GLY A 126 9.81 2.09 15.60
CA GLY A 126 10.98 1.81 14.74
C GLY A 126 10.73 0.76 13.64
N ALA A 127 9.56 0.12 13.60
CA ALA A 127 9.20 -0.74 12.47
C ALA A 127 9.01 0.07 11.19
N ARG A 128 9.47 -0.49 10.07
CA ARG A 128 9.12 0.01 8.75
C ARG A 128 7.77 -0.58 8.36
N CYS A 129 6.76 0.29 8.31
CA CYS A 129 5.40 -0.07 7.94
C CYS A 129 5.06 0.48 6.56
N ASP A 130 4.51 -0.38 5.71
CA ASP A 130 4.06 -0.05 4.36
C ASP A 130 2.57 -0.45 4.25
N VAL A 131 1.77 0.28 3.47
CA VAL A 131 0.38 -0.11 3.21
C VAL A 131 0.39 -1.35 2.32
N VAL A 132 -0.25 -2.42 2.79
CA VAL A 132 -0.26 -3.72 2.10
C VAL A 132 -1.64 -4.14 1.66
N VAL A 133 -2.70 -3.57 2.24
CA VAL A 133 -4.08 -3.83 1.78
C VAL A 133 -4.82 -2.52 1.64
N SER A 134 -5.58 -2.40 0.56
CA SER A 134 -6.66 -1.42 0.43
C SER A 134 -7.96 -2.14 0.13
N ALA A 135 -9.00 -1.82 0.88
CA ALA A 135 -10.38 -2.19 0.58
C ALA A 135 -11.16 -0.90 0.34
N GLY A 136 -12.03 -0.91 -0.66
CA GLY A 136 -12.94 0.20 -0.93
C GLY A 136 -14.26 -0.33 -1.46
N SER A 137 -15.29 0.52 -1.37
CA SER A 137 -16.66 0.27 -1.81
C SER A 137 -16.82 -0.03 -3.32
N GLY A 138 -15.74 -0.17 -4.08
CA GLY A 138 -15.78 -0.61 -5.47
C GLY A 138 -15.33 -2.05 -5.71
N GLY A 139 -14.83 -2.78 -4.70
CA GLY A 139 -14.31 -4.12 -4.93
C GLY A 139 -13.90 -4.90 -3.69
N ARG A 140 -13.41 -6.12 -3.91
CA ARG A 140 -12.71 -6.89 -2.89
C ARG A 140 -11.44 -6.16 -2.49
N ALA A 141 -10.98 -6.39 -1.27
CA ALA A 141 -9.67 -5.93 -0.83
C ALA A 141 -8.58 -6.39 -1.81
N VAL A 142 -7.58 -5.56 -2.00
CA VAL A 142 -6.42 -5.83 -2.85
C VAL A 142 -5.18 -5.83 -1.98
N TYR A 143 -4.36 -6.87 -2.13
CA TYR A 143 -3.01 -6.91 -1.56
C TYR A 143 -2.04 -6.18 -2.49
N TRP A 144 -1.21 -5.31 -1.93
CA TRP A 144 -0.17 -4.55 -2.63
C TRP A 144 1.19 -5.25 -2.43
N PRO A 145 1.61 -6.11 -3.36
CA PRO A 145 2.87 -6.82 -3.21
C PRO A 145 4.07 -5.88 -3.34
N PHE A 146 5.21 -6.37 -2.88
CA PHE A 146 6.50 -5.70 -3.01
C PHE A 146 7.24 -6.19 -4.25
N ASN A 147 7.80 -5.23 -4.98
CA ASN A 147 8.68 -5.47 -6.11
C ASN A 147 10.08 -5.00 -5.74
N ALA A 148 11.10 -5.49 -6.42
CA ALA A 148 12.46 -5.08 -6.16
C ALA A 148 13.27 -4.92 -7.45
N LEU A 149 14.19 -3.96 -7.41
CA LEU A 149 15.24 -3.77 -8.39
C LEU A 149 16.59 -4.05 -7.72
N GLY A 150 17.51 -4.65 -8.47
CA GLY A 150 18.88 -4.92 -8.08
C GLY A 150 19.84 -4.39 -9.13
N TYR A 151 21.00 -3.90 -8.73
CA TYR A 151 22.07 -3.55 -9.65
C TYR A 151 23.43 -4.03 -9.12
N ASN A 152 24.12 -4.82 -9.94
CA ASN A 152 25.47 -5.27 -9.67
C ASN A 152 26.46 -4.38 -10.42
N GLY A 153 27.21 -3.54 -9.70
CA GLY A 153 28.14 -2.59 -10.28
C GLY A 153 29.35 -3.24 -10.96
N LYS A 154 29.79 -4.43 -10.49
CA LYS A 154 30.91 -5.18 -11.10
C LYS A 154 30.53 -5.77 -12.45
N GLN A 155 29.31 -6.28 -12.56
CA GLN A 155 28.78 -6.89 -13.78
C GLN A 155 28.07 -5.87 -14.69
N GLN A 156 27.86 -4.65 -14.19
CA GLN A 156 27.03 -3.62 -14.83
C GLN A 156 25.65 -4.15 -15.25
N LYS A 157 25.06 -5.03 -14.44
CA LYS A 157 23.82 -5.74 -14.75
C LYS A 157 22.72 -5.41 -13.74
N ALA A 158 21.52 -5.18 -14.28
CA ALA A 158 20.31 -4.93 -13.51
C ALA A 158 19.45 -6.20 -13.40
N TYR A 159 18.73 -6.31 -12.28
CA TYR A 159 17.85 -7.42 -11.93
C TYR A 159 16.53 -6.87 -11.41
N ALA A 160 15.46 -7.65 -11.54
CA ALA A 160 14.17 -7.31 -10.95
C ALA A 160 13.44 -8.56 -10.47
N THR A 161 12.62 -8.37 -9.44
CA THR A 161 11.68 -9.37 -8.93
C THR A 161 10.35 -8.68 -8.65
N ALA A 162 9.26 -9.41 -8.82
CA ALA A 162 7.92 -8.91 -8.56
C ALA A 162 7.15 -9.88 -7.65
N GLY A 163 6.11 -9.37 -6.99
CA GLY A 163 5.17 -10.22 -6.26
C GLY A 163 5.64 -10.71 -4.89
N GLY A 164 6.63 -10.06 -4.27
CA GLY A 164 7.06 -10.38 -2.91
C GLY A 164 5.95 -10.09 -1.90
N ALA A 165 5.62 -11.09 -1.07
CA ALA A 165 4.63 -10.94 -0.01
C ALA A 165 5.09 -9.89 1.01
N ARG A 166 6.35 -9.96 1.46
CA ARG A 166 6.95 -8.97 2.36
C ARG A 166 8.04 -8.17 1.68
N ARG A 167 8.40 -7.04 2.29
CA ARG A 167 9.51 -6.21 1.84
C ARG A 167 10.82 -7.00 1.88
N ARG A 168 11.06 -7.76 2.96
CA ARG A 168 12.24 -8.63 3.06
C ARG A 168 12.28 -9.71 1.98
N ASP A 169 11.12 -10.25 1.60
CA ASP A 169 11.05 -11.35 0.62
C ASP A 169 11.44 -10.83 -0.77
N ALA A 170 10.88 -9.68 -1.18
CA ALA A 170 11.26 -9.02 -2.44
C ALA A 170 12.75 -8.64 -2.46
N ARG A 171 13.28 -8.13 -1.34
CA ARG A 171 14.71 -7.81 -1.23
C ARG A 171 15.58 -9.06 -1.40
N GLN A 172 15.29 -10.12 -0.66
CA GLN A 172 16.09 -11.35 -0.70
C GLN A 172 16.05 -11.99 -2.08
N ALA A 173 14.87 -12.01 -2.72
CA ALA A 173 14.72 -12.55 -4.07
C ALA A 173 15.63 -11.84 -5.08
N VAL A 174 15.67 -10.50 -5.07
CA VAL A 174 16.54 -9.78 -6.03
C VAL A 174 18.02 -9.93 -5.72
N LEU A 175 18.39 -10.01 -4.44
CA LEU A 175 19.78 -10.23 -4.03
C LEU A 175 20.30 -11.60 -4.46
N GLN A 176 19.47 -12.64 -4.40
CA GLN A 176 19.82 -13.98 -4.87
C GLN A 176 20.17 -13.99 -6.36
N LEU A 177 19.48 -13.17 -7.18
CA LEU A 177 19.78 -13.04 -8.60
C LEU A 177 21.03 -12.18 -8.88
N CYS A 178 21.24 -11.18 -8.03
CA CYS A 178 22.20 -10.10 -8.27
C CYS A 178 23.62 -10.39 -7.71
N GLY A 179 23.81 -11.48 -6.98
CA GLY A 179 25.09 -11.89 -6.40
C GLY A 179 25.26 -11.59 -4.90
N GLY A 180 24.18 -11.25 -4.20
CA GLY A 180 24.16 -10.99 -2.76
C GLY A 180 24.45 -9.53 -2.37
N GLU A 181 24.30 -9.21 -1.08
CA GLU A 181 24.44 -7.85 -0.52
C GLU A 181 25.79 -7.16 -0.82
N PRO A 182 26.97 -7.84 -0.80
CA PRO A 182 28.24 -7.16 -1.03
C PRO A 182 28.41 -6.59 -2.44
N ASP A 183 27.72 -7.18 -3.41
CA ASP A 183 27.89 -6.88 -4.83
C ASP A 183 26.67 -6.19 -5.44
N CYS A 184 25.56 -6.10 -4.68
CA CYS A 184 24.28 -5.66 -5.20
C CYS A 184 23.64 -4.56 -4.36
N PHE A 185 23.30 -3.46 -5.02
CA PHE A 185 22.36 -2.50 -4.48
C PHE A 185 20.92 -2.96 -4.78
N ALA A 186 20.10 -3.13 -3.74
CA ALA A 186 18.71 -3.54 -3.86
C ALA A 186 17.73 -2.48 -3.37
N TYR A 187 16.73 -2.16 -4.17
CA TYR A 187 15.65 -1.22 -3.87
C TYR A 187 14.30 -1.91 -3.97
N VAL A 188 13.52 -1.87 -2.89
CA VAL A 188 12.17 -2.45 -2.83
C VAL A 188 11.12 -1.34 -2.91
N HIS A 189 10.11 -1.55 -3.74
CA HIS A 189 9.08 -0.58 -4.11
C HIS A 189 7.71 -1.25 -4.28
N GLN A 190 6.63 -0.48 -4.28
CA GLN A 190 5.26 -1.00 -4.43
C GLN A 190 4.56 -0.46 -5.68
N LEU A 191 4.95 0.71 -6.20
CA LEU A 191 4.39 1.20 -7.45
C LEU A 191 4.85 0.36 -8.65
N ALA A 192 4.05 0.41 -9.72
CA ALA A 192 4.28 -0.34 -10.95
C ALA A 192 5.65 -0.05 -11.61
N HIS A 193 6.19 1.16 -11.39
CA HIS A 193 7.47 1.55 -11.98
C HIS A 193 8.48 2.01 -10.96
N ALA A 194 9.73 1.53 -11.10
CA ALA A 194 10.89 2.02 -10.38
C ALA A 194 12.09 2.15 -11.31
N ALA A 195 13.04 3.00 -10.90
CA ALA A 195 14.30 3.19 -11.59
C ALA A 195 15.44 3.45 -10.59
N MET A 196 16.66 3.11 -10.99
CA MET A 196 17.91 3.42 -10.28
C MET A 196 18.81 4.29 -11.14
N ALA A 197 19.35 5.34 -10.54
CA ALA A 197 20.34 6.21 -11.14
C ALA A 197 21.71 5.97 -10.50
N LEU A 198 22.74 5.81 -11.33
CA LEU A 198 24.14 5.82 -10.92
C LEU A 198 24.66 7.25 -10.94
N GLY A 199 25.23 7.64 -9.82
CA GLY A 199 25.88 8.91 -9.59
C GLY A 199 27.31 8.98 -10.10
N ALA A 200 27.87 10.18 -10.20
CA ALA A 200 29.28 10.36 -10.58
C ALA A 200 30.26 9.89 -9.50
N ASP A 201 29.79 9.80 -8.25
CA ASP A 201 30.45 9.23 -7.07
C ASP A 201 30.43 7.69 -7.03
N GLY A 202 29.70 7.04 -7.95
CA GLY A 202 29.50 5.59 -7.96
C GLY A 202 28.34 5.10 -7.07
N GLU A 203 27.64 6.00 -6.39
CA GLU A 203 26.50 5.67 -5.53
C GLU A 203 25.21 5.50 -6.35
N LEU A 204 24.27 4.73 -5.80
CA LEU A 204 23.01 4.39 -6.47
C LEU A 204 21.82 5.02 -5.76
N TYR A 205 20.98 5.68 -6.56
CA TYR A 205 19.83 6.43 -6.08
C TYR A 205 18.58 5.92 -6.78
N ALA A 206 17.65 5.37 -6.01
CA ALA A 206 16.46 4.72 -6.54
C ALA A 206 15.17 5.46 -6.19
N SER A 207 14.20 5.41 -7.09
CA SER A 207 12.87 5.97 -6.88
C SER A 207 11.83 5.21 -7.69
N GLU A 208 10.60 5.23 -7.20
CA GLU A 208 9.41 4.72 -7.87
C GLU A 208 8.54 5.83 -8.49
N GLY A 209 7.52 5.46 -9.26
CA GLY A 209 6.55 6.37 -9.87
C GLY A 209 5.40 5.67 -10.59
N ASN A 210 4.38 6.43 -10.97
CA ASN A 210 3.17 5.89 -11.65
C ASN A 210 3.39 5.59 -13.13
N SER A 211 4.53 5.99 -13.70
CA SER A 211 4.96 5.60 -15.04
C SER A 211 6.48 5.45 -15.07
N ALA A 212 7.00 4.69 -16.03
CA ALA A 212 8.44 4.54 -16.24
C ALA A 212 9.15 5.91 -16.36
N GLY A 213 8.54 6.85 -17.09
CA GLY A 213 9.07 8.21 -17.23
C GLY A 213 9.10 8.98 -15.90
N GLN A 214 8.09 8.83 -15.05
CA GLN A 214 8.09 9.45 -13.72
C GLN A 214 9.17 8.84 -12.81
N ALA A 215 9.27 7.51 -12.75
CA ALA A 215 10.28 6.82 -11.94
C ALA A 215 11.71 7.24 -12.34
N ARG A 216 12.01 7.28 -13.65
CA ARG A 216 13.32 7.75 -14.17
C ARG A 216 13.62 9.19 -13.76
N ARG A 217 12.66 10.10 -13.93
CA ARG A 217 12.84 11.51 -13.55
C ARG A 217 13.05 11.66 -12.06
N ALA A 218 12.30 10.91 -11.25
CA ALA A 218 12.42 10.96 -9.80
C ALA A 218 13.79 10.42 -9.33
N ALA A 219 14.25 9.29 -9.86
CA ALA A 219 15.58 8.74 -9.54
C ALA A 219 16.72 9.69 -9.94
N LYS A 220 16.66 10.28 -11.15
CA LYS A 220 17.64 11.29 -11.56
C LYS A 220 17.60 12.54 -10.71
N LYS A 221 16.39 13.02 -10.37
CA LYS A 221 16.22 14.19 -9.50
C LYS A 221 16.79 13.94 -8.12
N TYR A 222 16.58 12.74 -7.57
CA TYR A 222 17.14 12.35 -6.28
C TYR A 222 18.67 12.33 -6.33
N CYS A 223 19.27 11.61 -7.29
CA CYS A 223 20.72 11.60 -7.50
C CYS A 223 21.29 13.02 -7.69
N ALA A 224 20.68 13.82 -8.56
CA ALA A 224 21.16 15.17 -8.82
C ALA A 224 21.06 16.05 -7.58
N ALA A 225 20.00 15.93 -6.76
CA ALA A 225 19.85 16.69 -5.53
C ALA A 225 20.97 16.38 -4.52
N GLU A 226 21.31 15.09 -4.34
CA GLU A 226 22.40 14.66 -3.46
C GLU A 226 23.78 15.08 -4.00
N GLN A 227 23.93 15.25 -5.32
CA GLN A 227 25.20 15.61 -5.99
C GLN A 227 25.29 17.09 -6.42
N GLY A 228 24.53 18.00 -5.80
CA GLY A 228 24.68 19.45 -6.04
C GLY A 228 24.00 19.98 -7.31
N GLY A 229 22.97 19.30 -7.81
CA GLY A 229 21.99 19.78 -8.80
C GLY A 229 22.44 19.73 -10.27
N LYS A 230 23.74 19.62 -10.54
CA LYS A 230 24.30 19.63 -11.92
C LYS A 230 24.93 18.31 -12.36
N ALA A 231 24.94 17.29 -11.49
CA ALA A 231 25.58 16.01 -11.78
C ALA A 231 24.86 15.24 -12.90
N LYS A 232 25.64 14.57 -13.74
CA LYS A 232 25.12 13.66 -14.76
C LYS A 232 24.80 12.32 -14.10
N CYS A 233 23.52 12.08 -13.82
CA CYS A 233 23.03 10.81 -13.29
C CYS A 233 22.49 9.93 -14.42
N GLU A 234 23.04 8.72 -14.55
CA GLU A 234 22.65 7.75 -15.57
C GLU A 234 21.65 6.73 -15.00
N ILE A 235 20.62 6.37 -15.75
CA ILE A 235 19.71 5.31 -15.33
C ILE A 235 20.33 3.96 -15.66
N VAL A 236 20.57 3.14 -14.65
CA VAL A 236 21.22 1.83 -14.77
C VAL A 236 20.28 0.64 -14.54
N ALA A 237 19.13 0.87 -13.90
CA ALA A 237 18.07 -0.15 -13.76
C ALA A 237 16.67 0.48 -13.82
N GLU A 238 15.69 -0.25 -14.36
CA GLU A 238 14.27 0.12 -14.36
C GLU A 238 13.38 -1.12 -14.52
N THR A 239 12.15 -1.10 -13.99
CA THR A 239 11.20 -2.25 -13.99
C THR A 239 10.68 -2.71 -15.35
N GLY A 240 11.26 -2.27 -16.48
CA GLY A 240 10.98 -2.79 -17.82
C GLY A 240 12.22 -3.23 -18.61
N LYS A 241 13.42 -3.02 -18.07
CA LYS A 241 14.71 -3.39 -18.70
C LYS A 241 15.50 -4.44 -17.93
N ALA A 242 15.01 -4.91 -16.78
CA ALA A 242 15.63 -6.04 -16.11
C ALA A 242 15.50 -7.27 -17.02
N ALA A 243 16.59 -7.59 -17.71
CA ALA A 243 16.67 -8.72 -18.61
C ALA A 243 16.45 -10.00 -17.81
N HIS A 244 15.50 -10.82 -18.26
CA HIS A 244 15.39 -12.23 -17.89
C HIS A 244 16.72 -12.95 -18.14
#